data_AF-A0A226HPQ9-F1
#
_entry.id   AF-A0A226HPQ9-F1
#
_cell.length_a   1.000
_cell.length_b   1.000
_cell.length_c   1.000
_cell.angle_alpha   90.00
_cell.angle_beta   90.00
_cell.angle_gamma   90.00
#
_symmetry.space_group_name_H-M   'P 1'
#
loop_
_entity.id
_entity.type
_entity.pdbx_description
1 polymer ?
#
loop_
_entity_poly.entity_id
_entity_poly.type
_entity_poly.pdbx_seq_one_letter_code
_entity_poly.pdbx_strand_id
1 'polypeptide(L)'
;MTTSAKSNHIGRKISRIRELKDMKQEALALAMGTNQQAISIIENSDTIDDEKLKEVARALGVSVEAIENFTDEGMVNYFNTFNDNSTGTVGNYHCNFNPLDKVVELYERLVQTEREKNVFMEKLLKEKKE
;
A
#
# COMPACT_ATOMS: atom_id res chain seq x y z
N MET A 1 -7.91 23.76 -27.29
CA MET A 1 -7.64 23.05 -26.02
C MET A 1 -6.12 22.99 -25.88
N THR A 2 -5.56 23.82 -25.01
CA THR A 2 -4.12 23.93 -24.83
C THR A 2 -3.63 22.73 -24.03
N THR A 3 -2.74 21.94 -24.64
CA THR A 3 -1.99 20.88 -23.99
C THR A 3 -1.22 21.48 -22.83
N SER A 4 -1.71 21.24 -21.61
CA SER A 4 -1.15 21.78 -20.37
C SER A 4 0.28 21.27 -20.25
N ALA A 5 1.25 22.19 -20.35
CA ALA A 5 2.64 21.91 -20.05
C ALA A 5 2.71 21.16 -18.71
N LYS A 6 3.52 20.10 -18.64
CA LYS A 6 3.84 19.35 -17.41
C LYS A 6 4.28 20.32 -16.32
N SER A 7 3.32 20.91 -15.60
CA SER A 7 3.62 21.78 -14.48
C SER A 7 4.13 20.85 -13.38
N ASN A 8 5.42 20.97 -13.08
CA ASN A 8 6.07 20.22 -12.02
C ASN A 8 5.69 20.80 -10.65
N HIS A 9 4.40 21.07 -10.46
CA HIS A 9 3.86 21.74 -9.29
C HIS A 9 3.78 20.73 -8.15
N ILE A 10 4.72 20.81 -7.21
CA ILE A 10 4.85 19.85 -6.12
C ILE A 10 3.64 19.88 -5.19
N GLY A 11 3.09 21.07 -4.89
CA GLY A 11 1.88 21.19 -4.09
C GLY A 11 0.67 20.42 -4.64
N ARG A 12 0.42 20.46 -5.96
CA ARG A 12 -0.65 19.69 -6.60
C ARG A 12 -0.44 18.18 -6.48
N LYS A 13 0.81 17.72 -6.62
CA LYS A 13 1.17 16.31 -6.42
C LYS A 13 0.88 15.87 -4.98
N ILE A 14 1.21 16.71 -3.99
CA ILE A 14 0.90 16.49 -2.57
C ILE A 14 -0.61 16.39 -2.36
N SER A 15 -1.40 17.34 -2.90
CA SER A 15 -2.87 17.31 -2.79
C SER A 15 -3.45 16.01 -3.35
N ARG A 16 -2.94 15.57 -4.51
CA ARG A 16 -3.42 14.36 -5.17
C ARG A 16 -3.09 13.10 -4.38
N ILE A 17 -1.86 12.99 -3.87
CA ILE A 17 -1.45 11.86 -3.00
C ILE A 17 -2.28 11.85 -1.71
N ARG A 18 -2.55 13.02 -1.13
CA ARG A 18 -3.38 13.16 0.07
C ARG A 18 -4.81 12.66 -0.19
N GLU A 19 -5.43 13.08 -1.29
CA GLU A 19 -6.77 12.63 -1.69
C GLU A 19 -6.82 11.12 -1.94
N LEU A 20 -5.79 10.55 -2.57
CA LEU A 20 -5.69 9.10 -2.81
C LEU A 20 -5.57 8.30 -1.51
N LYS A 21 -5.06 8.92 -0.44
CA LYS A 21 -5.00 8.33 0.90
C LYS A 21 -6.26 8.61 1.73
N ASP A 22 -7.31 9.17 1.12
CA ASP A 22 -8.55 9.57 1.78
C ASP A 22 -8.31 10.45 3.03
N MET A 23 -7.29 11.32 2.94
CA MET A 23 -6.84 12.16 4.03
C MET A 23 -7.34 13.60 3.86
N LYS A 24 -7.96 14.17 4.90
CA LYS A 24 -8.35 15.58 4.93
C LYS A 24 -7.14 16.49 5.16
N GLN A 25 -7.18 17.74 4.70
CA GLN A 25 -6.12 18.72 4.96
C GLN A 25 -5.87 18.91 6.47
N GLU A 26 -6.92 18.90 7.29
CA GLU A 26 -6.81 18.99 8.75
C GLU A 26 -6.05 17.81 9.36
N ALA A 27 -6.24 16.59 8.82
CA ALA A 27 -5.54 15.40 9.29
C ALA A 27 -4.04 15.46 8.94
N LEU A 28 -3.71 15.93 7.73
CA LEU A 28 -2.32 16.15 7.34
C LEU A 28 -1.67 17.26 8.19
N ALA A 29 -2.42 18.33 8.48
CA ALA A 29 -1.95 19.42 9.33
C ALA A 29 -1.60 18.91 10.74
N LEU A 30 -2.48 18.08 11.32
CA LEU A 30 -2.25 17.44 12.62
C LEU A 30 -1.01 16.55 12.60
N ALA A 31 -0.82 15.74 11.55
CA ALA A 31 0.33 14.86 11.40
C ALA A 31 1.66 15.63 11.26
N MET A 32 1.62 16.83 10.67
CA MET A 32 2.76 17.73 10.53
C MET A 32 2.93 18.69 11.72
N GLY A 33 2.02 18.67 12.72
CA GLY A 33 2.06 19.61 13.84
C GLY A 33 1.81 21.08 13.43
N THR A 34 1.05 21.31 12.36
CA THR A 34 0.73 22.63 11.81
C THR A 34 -0.79 22.86 11.72
N ASN A 35 -1.22 23.92 11.04
CA ASN A 35 -2.62 24.25 10.81
C ASN A 35 -3.07 23.95 9.37
N GLN A 36 -4.38 23.85 9.15
CA GLN A 36 -4.97 23.56 7.85
C GLN A 36 -4.58 24.60 6.78
N GLN A 37 -4.48 25.88 7.17
CA GLN A 37 -4.13 26.96 6.26
C GLN A 37 -2.71 26.78 5.72
N ALA A 38 -1.76 26.35 6.56
CA ALA A 38 -0.40 26.06 6.16
C ALA A 38 -0.35 24.92 5.14
N ILE A 39 -1.15 23.86 5.33
CA ILE A 39 -1.26 22.77 4.34
C ILE A 39 -1.85 23.29 3.03
N SER A 40 -2.89 24.12 3.08
CA SER A 40 -3.46 24.72 1.87
C SER A 40 -2.44 25.58 1.11
N ILE A 41 -1.58 26.32 1.82
CA ILE A 41 -0.50 27.09 1.21
C ILE A 41 0.53 26.16 0.55
N ILE A 42 0.93 25.08 1.24
CA ILE A 42 1.84 24.06 0.70
C ILE A 42 1.29 23.45 -0.58
N GLU A 43 0.01 23.06 -0.59
CA GLU A 43 -0.65 22.45 -1.75
C GLU A 43 -0.81 23.41 -2.94
N ASN A 44 -0.90 24.71 -2.68
CA ASN A 44 -0.95 25.75 -3.72
C ASN A 44 0.44 26.24 -4.16
N SER A 45 1.52 25.74 -3.56
CA SER A 45 2.89 26.15 -3.90
C SER A 45 3.47 25.30 -5.02
N ASP A 46 4.02 25.95 -6.04
CA ASP A 46 4.73 25.28 -7.14
C ASP A 46 5.96 24.51 -6.63
N THR A 47 6.69 25.10 -5.68
CA THR A 47 7.90 24.55 -5.07
C THR A 47 7.82 24.57 -3.54
N ILE A 48 8.48 23.63 -2.90
CA ILE A 48 8.54 23.50 -1.44
C ILE A 48 9.99 23.20 -1.08
N ASP A 49 10.42 23.72 0.06
CA ASP A 49 11.76 23.45 0.61
C ASP A 49 11.96 21.96 0.94
N ASP A 50 13.17 21.45 0.74
CA ASP A 50 13.47 20.02 0.85
C ASP A 50 13.18 19.46 2.25
N GLU A 51 13.41 20.24 3.30
CA GLU A 51 13.10 19.82 4.68
C GLU A 51 11.60 19.66 4.87
N LYS A 52 10.81 20.63 4.42
CA LYS A 52 9.35 20.58 4.46
C LYS A 52 8.80 19.45 3.59
N LEU A 53 9.39 19.20 2.43
CA LEU A 53 8.98 18.11 1.55
C LEU A 53 9.20 16.75 2.22
N LYS A 54 10.30 16.57 2.96
CA LYS A 54 10.57 15.36 3.77
C LYS A 54 9.54 15.18 4.88
N GLU A 55 9.14 16.27 5.55
CA GLU A 55 8.11 16.23 6.58
C GLU A 55 6.75 15.84 6.01
N VAL A 56 6.34 16.45 4.89
CA VAL A 56 5.11 16.10 4.18
C VAL A 56 5.14 14.63 3.74
N ALA A 57 6.25 14.16 3.16
CA ALA A 57 6.40 12.78 2.73
C ALA A 57 6.26 11.80 3.90
N ARG A 58 6.88 12.13 5.06
CA ARG A 58 6.75 11.34 6.29
C ARG A 58 5.31 11.32 6.80
N ALA A 59 4.63 12.47 6.83
CA ALA A 59 3.24 12.59 7.28
C ALA A 59 2.26 11.83 6.38
N LEU A 60 2.51 11.83 5.06
CA LEU A 60 1.75 11.05 4.10
C LEU A 60 2.15 9.56 4.07
N GLY A 61 3.29 9.19 4.65
CA GLY A 61 3.81 7.81 4.61
C GLY A 61 4.24 7.39 3.19
N VAL A 62 4.92 8.28 2.47
CA VAL A 62 5.50 8.05 1.14
C VAL A 62 6.96 8.51 1.10
N SER A 63 7.72 8.13 0.08
CA SER A 63 9.06 8.70 -0.14
C SER A 63 8.97 10.08 -0.79
N VAL A 64 10.01 10.90 -0.61
CA VAL A 64 10.13 12.20 -1.29
C VAL A 64 10.12 12.01 -2.81
N GLU A 65 10.86 11.02 -3.30
CA GLU A 65 10.89 10.65 -4.72
C GLU A 65 9.50 10.28 -5.27
N ALA A 66 8.64 9.67 -4.45
CA ALA A 66 7.28 9.34 -4.86
C ALA A 66 6.43 10.61 -5.08
N ILE A 67 6.65 11.68 -4.30
CA ILE A 67 6.00 12.97 -4.51
C ILE A 67 6.57 13.66 -5.75
N GLU A 68 7.89 13.66 -5.92
CA GLU A 68 8.55 14.32 -7.06
C GLU A 68 8.20 13.66 -8.39
N ASN A 69 8.18 12.32 -8.44
CA ASN A 69 7.86 11.55 -9.64
C ASN A 69 6.36 11.26 -9.80
N PHE A 70 5.52 11.80 -8.91
CA PHE A 70 4.09 11.59 -8.98
C PHE A 70 3.51 12.08 -10.31
N THR A 71 2.79 11.18 -10.99
CA THR A 71 2.05 11.46 -12.21
C THR A 71 0.71 10.72 -12.13
N ASP A 72 -0.36 11.36 -12.64
CA ASP A 72 -1.69 10.73 -12.66
C ASP A 72 -1.68 9.43 -13.49
N GLU A 73 -0.87 9.36 -14.54
CA GLU A 73 -0.67 8.16 -15.37
C GLU A 73 0.12 7.05 -14.65
N GLY A 74 1.13 7.42 -13.83
CA GLY A 74 1.86 6.46 -12.99
C GLY A 74 0.98 5.77 -11.96
N MET A 75 -0.06 6.46 -11.48
CA MET A 75 -1.07 5.88 -10.58
C MET A 75 -1.98 4.87 -11.28
N VAL A 76 -2.36 5.11 -12.55
CA VAL A 76 -3.13 4.13 -13.33
C VAL A 76 -2.34 2.83 -13.49
N ASN A 77 -1.04 2.91 -13.73
CA ASN A 77 -0.17 1.74 -13.75
C ASN A 77 -0.11 1.04 -12.38
N TYR A 78 0.02 1.79 -11.28
CA TYR A 78 0.02 1.23 -9.92
C TYR A 78 -1.27 0.45 -9.61
N PHE A 79 -2.46 0.98 -9.94
CA PHE A 79 -3.74 0.30 -9.72
C PHE A 79 -3.96 -0.90 -10.65
N ASN A 80 -3.48 -0.84 -11.89
CA ASN A 80 -3.56 -1.96 -12.83
C ASN A 80 -2.69 -3.14 -12.38
N THR A 81 -1.53 -2.89 -11.76
CA THR A 81 -0.65 -3.94 -11.23
C THR A 81 -1.23 -4.71 -10.03
N PHE A 82 -2.25 -4.20 -9.33
CA PHE A 82 -2.96 -4.98 -8.31
C PHE A 82 -4.02 -5.92 -8.89
N ASN A 83 -4.51 -5.66 -10.10
CA ASN A 83 -5.53 -6.50 -10.74
C ASN A 83 -4.94 -7.51 -11.72
N ASP A 84 -3.78 -7.21 -12.30
CA ASP A 84 -3.11 -8.09 -13.25
C ASP A 84 -1.74 -8.50 -12.70
N ASN A 85 -1.53 -9.81 -12.58
CA ASN A 85 -0.37 -10.49 -11.98
C ASN A 85 0.96 -10.11 -12.65
N SER A 86 1.43 -8.88 -12.48
CA SER A 86 2.65 -8.38 -13.10
C SER A 86 3.41 -7.53 -12.10
N THR A 87 4.11 -8.20 -11.19
CA THR A 87 5.40 -7.79 -10.61
C THR A 87 5.74 -6.30 -10.78
N GLY A 88 5.05 -5.46 -10.03
CA GLY A 88 5.35 -4.03 -9.93
C GLY A 88 6.52 -3.80 -9.01
N THR A 89 7.61 -3.29 -9.55
CA THR A 89 8.86 -2.87 -8.92
C THR A 89 8.68 -1.70 -7.92
N VAL A 90 7.81 -1.82 -6.92
CA VAL A 90 7.73 -0.88 -5.80
C VAL A 90 7.42 -1.65 -4.52
N GLY A 91 8.47 -1.91 -3.75
CA GLY A 91 8.40 -2.62 -2.48
C GLY A 91 9.15 -3.94 -2.56
N ASN A 92 10.42 -3.90 -2.19
CA ASN A 92 11.21 -5.09 -1.83
C ASN A 92 10.62 -5.78 -0.58
N TYR A 93 9.35 -6.20 -0.60
CA TYR A 93 8.96 -7.45 0.03
C TYR A 93 9.36 -8.54 -0.95
N HIS A 94 10.67 -8.77 -1.03
CA HIS A 94 11.21 -9.99 -1.60
C HIS A 94 10.74 -11.14 -0.69
N CYS A 95 9.48 -11.54 -0.83
CA CYS A 95 9.08 -12.87 -0.43
C CYS A 95 9.91 -13.81 -1.30
N ASN A 96 10.98 -14.39 -0.73
CA ASN A 96 11.80 -15.40 -1.40
C ASN A 96 11.03 -16.73 -1.62
N PHE A 97 9.71 -16.68 -1.53
CA PHE A 97 8.79 -17.76 -1.69
C PHE A 97 7.55 -17.22 -2.40
N ASN A 98 7.00 -18.01 -3.30
CA ASN A 98 5.71 -17.71 -3.90
C ASN A 98 4.62 -17.89 -2.81
N PRO A 99 3.80 -16.87 -2.50
CA PRO A 99 2.73 -16.99 -1.50
C PRO A 99 1.76 -18.14 -1.78
N LEU A 100 1.51 -18.47 -3.06
CA LEU A 100 0.67 -19.60 -3.43
C LEU A 100 1.25 -20.93 -2.95
N ASP A 101 2.58 -21.10 -3.01
CA ASP A 101 3.23 -22.33 -2.54
C ASP A 101 3.03 -22.51 -1.03
N LYS A 102 3.02 -21.42 -0.26
CA LYS A 102 2.74 -21.47 1.19
C LYS A 102 1.28 -21.77 1.52
N VAL A 103 0.35 -21.34 0.68
CA VAL A 103 -1.07 -21.70 0.80
C VAL A 103 -1.26 -23.18 0.50
N VAL A 104 -0.63 -23.70 -0.55
CA VAL A 104 -0.68 -25.13 -0.89
C VAL A 104 -0.09 -25.98 0.25
N GLU A 105 1.09 -25.61 0.77
CA GLU A 105 1.71 -26.29 1.92
C GLU A 105 0.80 -26.31 3.16
N LEU A 106 0.09 -25.21 3.43
CA LEU A 106 -0.90 -25.15 4.53
C LEU A 106 -2.05 -26.12 4.31
N TYR A 107 -2.60 -26.19 3.09
CA TYR A 107 -3.69 -27.12 2.74
C TYR A 107 -3.26 -28.58 2.87
N GLU A 108 -2.07 -28.93 2.43
CA GLU A 108 -1.55 -30.30 2.57
C GLU A 108 -1.45 -30.73 4.04
N ARG A 109 -0.94 -29.86 4.92
CA ARG A 109 -0.89 -30.13 6.36
C ARG A 109 -2.27 -30.24 6.99
N LEU A 110 -3.22 -29.42 6.55
CA LEU A 110 -4.60 -29.46 7.02
C LEU A 110 -5.25 -30.80 6.67
N VAL A 111 -5.10 -31.24 5.41
CA VAL A 111 -5.60 -32.54 4.95
C VAL A 111 -4.97 -33.69 5.73
N GLN A 112 -3.67 -33.62 6.01
CA GLN A 112 -2.98 -34.63 6.82
C GLN A 112 -3.52 -34.69 8.25
N THR A 113 -3.74 -33.54 8.89
CA THR A 113 -4.30 -33.45 10.24
C THR A 113 -5.70 -34.03 10.31
N GLU A 114 -6.55 -33.75 9.30
CA GLU A 114 -7.90 -34.32 9.24
C GLU A 114 -7.88 -35.84 9.05
N ARG A 115 -6.96 -36.37 8.23
CA ARG A 115 -6.77 -37.83 8.09
C ARG A 115 -6.37 -38.49 9.41
N GLU A 116 -5.41 -37.90 10.12
CA GLU A 116 -4.95 -38.42 11.42
C GLU A 116 -6.06 -38.42 12.46
N LYS A 117 -6.86 -37.35 12.52
CA LYS A 117 -8.04 -37.27 13.39
C LYS A 117 -9.07 -38.33 13.06
N ASN A 118 -9.34 -38.59 11.78
CA ASN A 118 -10.27 -39.64 11.37
C ASN A 118 -9.78 -41.04 11.79
N VAL A 119 -8.49 -41.35 11.59
CA VAL A 119 -7.91 -42.63 12.04
C VAL A 119 -7.97 -42.77 13.56
N PHE A 120 -7.70 -41.69 14.30
CA PHE A 120 -7.82 -41.71 15.75
C PHE A 120 -9.27 -41.92 16.21
N MET A 121 -10.24 -41.26 15.58
CA MET A 121 -11.66 -41.47 15.84
C MET A 121 -12.11 -42.90 15.51
N GLU A 122 -11.65 -43.49 14.40
CA GLU A 122 -11.93 -44.88 14.06
C GLU A 122 -11.41 -45.85 15.12
N LYS A 123 -10.20 -45.63 15.66
CA LYS A 123 -9.64 -46.45 16.75
C LYS A 123 -10.49 -46.36 18.02
N LEU A 124 -10.83 -45.15 18.45
CA LEU A 124 -11.69 -44.94 19.63
C LEU A 124 -13.07 -45.59 19.47
N LEU A 125 -13.65 -45.53 18.27
CA LEU A 125 -14.93 -46.17 17.97
C LEU A 125 -14.84 -47.70 18.00
N LYS A 126 -13.69 -48.26 17.64
CA LYS A 126 -13.45 -49.71 17.69
C LYS A 126 -13.26 -50.19 19.14
N GLU A 127 -12.49 -49.45 19.94
CA GLU A 127 -12.28 -49.74 21.37
C GLU A 127 -13.57 -49.64 22.21
N LYS A 128 -14.55 -48.82 21.80
CA LYS A 128 -15.87 -48.74 22.46
C LYS A 128 -16.86 -49.84 22.05
N LYS A 129 -16.55 -50.61 21.01
CA LYS A 129 -17.41 -51.71 20.50
C LYS A 129 -16.98 -53.08 21.02
N GLU A 130 -15.79 -53.17 21.63
CA GLU A 130 -15.34 -54.31 22.45
C GLU A 130 -15.72 -54.07 23.92
#